data_AF-A0A7C1P4S9-F1
#
_entry.id   AF-A0A7C1P4S9-F1
#
_cell.length_a   1.000
_cell.length_b   1.000
_cell.length_c   1.000
_cell.angle_alpha   90.00
_cell.angle_beta   90.00
_cell.angle_gamma   90.00
#
_symmetry.space_group_name_H-M   'P 1'
#
loop_
_entity.id
_entity.type
_entity.pdbx_description
1 polymer ?
#
loop_
_entity_poly.entity_id
_entity_poly.type
_entity_poly.pdbx_seq_one_letter_code
_entity_poly.pdbx_strand_id
1 'polypeptide(L)'
;MTALSMADVRWRARRDPTGGPPLVRVALIGGEDDAGAMAAARVRAYVAGLVGKPRRAYDPDAVAALAGERKLGRGLAAACLDFYRWQPRSVAEALPAHVAETLTHSGVDTPSALRLRLFDLVNERYGGFVPAARRDEALAELAVALGLASEDGPALDAALTLDAEEEAVLVPAAAPPTLQDVIARYNRLALAALLRQAERVTAVVHEPSGGLVRRLYGVCRRLGVYCDVEREPGEPPAFRLTLAGPEAVAAPPGAAGPHLALATLRLLPHLGPADRVEAHLLLRGRPHRLPLDRALLRLPGLAPAEATAEALAAGKQELDRFDSAVEADLARRFAALVRQGRAAGWRLVREPAPLLAGNRVLIPDFALERGPRRVFVEVVGFWTPAYLERKRRALEHLPPETPLVLAVAETAVPALAGLPFPLLPYRDAVPLQPLLDLAEAHFGDFAARTRDAGQRLAAACREAAGGWLSLEALAEALGCHTPGEVQRVLQAHPVPEGWLQIPGAGLCGPTLRAALAEALARYWAAAGPTARLTLTDVRALLPGVTLPETDTALAALLTELDACAVVHSNLFEVEVAPPAAPAVASGSAST
;
A
#
# COMPACT_ATOMS: atom_id res chain seq x y z
N MET A 1 0.04 -0.44 22.80
CA MET A 1 -1.38 -0.85 22.89
C MET A 1 -1.56 -1.69 24.13
N THR A 2 -2.26 -1.18 25.13
CA THR A 2 -2.59 -1.93 26.34
C THR A 2 -3.65 -2.97 25.96
N ALA A 3 -3.22 -4.21 25.70
CA ALA A 3 -4.14 -5.28 25.32
C ALA A 3 -4.76 -5.90 26.57
N LEU A 4 -6.09 -5.84 26.72
CA LEU A 4 -6.80 -6.55 27.79
C LEU A 4 -6.68 -8.06 27.59
N SER A 5 -6.32 -8.82 28.62
CA SER A 5 -6.40 -10.28 28.52
C SER A 5 -7.85 -10.75 28.69
N MET A 6 -8.11 -12.01 28.32
CA MET A 6 -9.36 -12.70 28.67
C MET A 6 -9.63 -12.71 30.19
N ALA A 7 -8.59 -12.65 31.03
CA ALA A 7 -8.74 -12.63 32.48
C ALA A 7 -9.28 -11.29 32.98
N ASP A 8 -8.99 -10.21 32.25
CA ASP A 8 -9.38 -8.83 32.59
C ASP A 8 -10.80 -8.50 32.15
N VAL A 9 -11.44 -9.36 31.37
CA VAL A 9 -12.77 -9.13 30.83
C VAL A 9 -13.81 -10.04 31.49
N ARG A 10 -14.98 -9.48 31.76
CA ARG A 10 -16.13 -10.24 32.23
C ARG A 10 -16.88 -10.83 31.06
N TRP A 11 -16.99 -12.15 31.02
CA TRP A 11 -17.74 -12.89 30.01
C TRP A 11 -18.47 -14.07 30.65
N ARG A 12 -19.47 -14.60 29.95
CA ARG A 12 -20.25 -15.78 30.38
C ARG A 12 -20.43 -16.73 29.20
N ALA A 13 -20.45 -18.02 29.48
CA ALA A 13 -20.87 -19.04 28.52
C ALA A 13 -22.26 -19.57 28.89
N ARG A 14 -23.08 -19.89 27.90
CA ARG A 14 -24.38 -20.55 28.05
C ARG A 14 -24.47 -21.71 27.06
N ARG A 15 -25.28 -22.72 27.38
CA ARG A 15 -25.54 -23.85 26.47
C ARG A 15 -26.20 -23.33 25.19
N ASP A 16 -25.74 -23.84 24.05
CA ASP A 16 -26.38 -23.56 22.76
C ASP A 16 -27.73 -24.32 22.69
N PRO A 17 -28.86 -23.62 22.49
CA PRO A 17 -30.16 -24.27 22.38
C PRO A 17 -30.26 -25.27 21.22
N THR A 18 -29.41 -25.15 20.19
CA THR A 18 -29.40 -26.09 19.05
C THR A 18 -28.44 -27.27 19.25
N GLY A 19 -27.88 -27.44 20.45
CA GLY A 19 -26.96 -28.55 20.76
C GLY A 19 -25.52 -28.36 20.29
N GLY A 20 -25.14 -27.16 19.82
CA GLY A 20 -23.78 -26.80 19.42
C GLY A 20 -22.83 -26.42 20.57
N PRO A 21 -21.60 -25.98 20.24
CA PRO A 21 -20.65 -25.45 21.20
C PRO A 21 -21.25 -24.27 22.01
N PRO A 22 -20.91 -24.11 23.30
CA PRO A 22 -21.50 -23.07 24.15
C PRO A 22 -21.33 -21.65 23.57
N LEU A 23 -22.38 -20.84 23.74
CA LEU A 23 -22.41 -19.44 23.31
C LEU A 23 -21.76 -18.54 24.37
N VAL A 24 -20.78 -17.74 23.96
CA VAL A 24 -20.06 -16.78 24.79
C VAL A 24 -20.66 -15.39 24.60
N ARG A 25 -20.81 -14.65 25.70
CA ARG A 25 -21.16 -13.23 25.71
C ARG A 25 -20.18 -12.46 26.59
N VAL A 26 -19.75 -11.30 26.10
CA VAL A 26 -18.93 -10.34 26.85
C VAL A 26 -19.83 -9.26 27.48
N ALA A 27 -19.49 -8.83 28.69
CA ALA A 27 -20.13 -7.70 29.34
C ALA A 27 -19.53 -6.39 28.79
N LEU A 28 -20.35 -5.67 28.02
CA LEU A 28 -20.01 -4.40 27.40
C LEU A 28 -20.94 -3.31 27.97
N ILE A 29 -20.54 -2.05 27.80
CA ILE A 29 -21.27 -0.89 28.32
C ILE A 29 -22.21 -0.37 27.23
N GLY A 30 -23.51 -0.30 27.56
CA GLY A 30 -24.60 0.06 26.65
C GLY A 30 -24.65 1.51 26.20
N GLY A 31 -24.58 2.44 27.16
CA GLY A 31 -24.80 3.87 26.97
C GLY A 31 -24.61 4.62 28.30
N GLU A 32 -24.91 5.92 28.33
CA GLU A 32 -24.60 6.79 29.49
C GLU A 32 -25.34 6.42 30.78
N ASP A 33 -26.50 5.79 30.66
CA ASP A 33 -27.33 5.35 31.80
C ASP A 33 -26.91 3.98 32.36
N ASP A 34 -25.92 3.32 31.76
CA ASP A 34 -25.39 2.04 32.21
C ASP A 34 -24.57 2.22 33.50
N ALA A 35 -24.70 1.32 34.48
CA ALA A 35 -23.86 1.37 35.70
C ALA A 35 -22.36 1.38 35.39
N GLY A 36 -21.96 0.75 34.27
CA GLY A 36 -20.61 0.79 33.72
C GLY A 36 -20.19 2.16 33.18
N ALA A 37 -21.11 2.99 32.67
CA ALA A 37 -20.80 4.36 32.27
C ALA A 37 -20.49 5.26 33.47
N MET A 38 -21.22 5.09 34.58
CA MET A 38 -20.91 5.81 35.82
C MET A 38 -19.56 5.36 36.41
N ALA A 39 -19.23 4.07 36.31
CA ALA A 39 -17.89 3.56 36.62
C ALA A 39 -16.81 4.18 35.71
N ALA A 40 -17.07 4.27 34.40
CA ALA A 40 -16.17 4.89 33.43
C ALA A 40 -15.93 6.37 33.73
N ALA A 41 -16.96 7.13 34.12
CA ALA A 41 -16.83 8.53 34.51
C ALA A 41 -15.92 8.71 35.73
N ARG A 42 -16.09 7.88 36.77
CA ARG A 42 -15.24 7.90 37.97
C ARG A 42 -13.79 7.54 37.68
N VAL A 43 -13.55 6.48 36.91
CA VAL A 43 -12.20 6.04 36.52
C VAL A 43 -11.52 7.09 35.63
N ARG A 44 -12.25 7.70 34.69
CA ARG A 44 -11.73 8.80 33.86
C ARG A 44 -11.29 10.00 34.71
N ALA A 45 -12.12 10.41 35.69
CA ALA A 45 -11.78 11.50 36.60
C ALA A 45 -10.52 11.19 37.43
N TYR A 46 -10.40 9.95 37.92
CA TYR A 46 -9.21 9.48 38.61
C TYR A 46 -7.94 9.57 37.75
N VAL A 47 -7.98 9.05 36.51
CA VAL A 47 -6.83 9.10 35.58
C VAL A 47 -6.47 10.54 35.21
N ALA A 48 -7.46 11.41 34.98
CA ALA A 48 -7.19 12.82 34.73
C ALA A 48 -6.49 13.50 35.93
N GLY A 49 -6.83 13.10 37.16
CA GLY A 49 -6.16 13.56 38.39
C GLY A 49 -4.73 13.01 38.59
N LEU A 50 -4.25 12.12 37.71
CA LEU A 50 -2.87 11.63 37.69
C LEU A 50 -1.97 12.41 36.72
N VAL A 51 -2.53 13.30 35.89
CA VAL A 51 -1.71 14.14 34.99
C VAL A 51 -0.69 14.94 35.80
N GLY A 52 0.58 14.88 35.39
CA GLY A 52 1.70 15.50 36.10
C GLY A 52 2.23 14.69 37.30
N LYS A 53 1.61 13.55 37.65
CA LYS A 53 2.08 12.66 38.73
C LYS A 53 2.87 11.47 38.17
N PRO A 54 3.80 10.90 38.96
CA PRO A 54 4.54 9.71 38.57
C PRO A 54 3.65 8.46 38.56
N ARG A 55 4.04 7.44 37.79
CA ARG A 55 3.27 6.20 37.62
C ARG A 55 3.05 5.44 38.94
N ARG A 56 3.96 5.53 39.90
CA ARG A 56 3.76 4.99 41.26
C ARG A 56 2.54 5.57 42.00
N ALA A 57 2.04 6.74 41.61
CA ALA A 57 0.82 7.32 42.17
C ALA A 57 -0.46 6.65 41.64
N TYR A 58 -0.36 5.83 40.57
CA TYR A 58 -1.46 5.02 40.08
C TYR A 58 -1.68 3.82 41.01
N ASP A 59 -2.88 3.73 41.58
CA ASP A 59 -3.33 2.67 42.46
C ASP A 59 -4.37 1.78 41.75
N PRO A 60 -4.03 0.53 41.40
CA PRO A 60 -4.96 -0.41 40.78
C PRO A 60 -6.21 -0.72 41.63
N ASP A 61 -6.10 -0.66 42.96
CA ASP A 61 -7.19 -1.01 43.87
C ASP A 61 -8.17 0.15 44.03
N ALA A 62 -7.68 1.41 44.01
CA ALA A 62 -8.54 2.58 43.90
C ALA A 62 -9.42 2.53 42.64
N VAL A 63 -8.84 2.17 41.48
CA VAL A 63 -9.59 1.99 40.24
C VAL A 63 -10.64 0.88 40.37
N ALA A 64 -10.29 -0.26 40.97
CA ALA A 64 -11.21 -1.36 41.19
C ALA A 64 -12.39 -0.96 42.08
N ALA A 65 -12.13 -0.21 43.16
CA ALA A 65 -13.16 0.31 44.06
C ALA A 65 -14.08 1.30 43.34
N LEU A 66 -13.53 2.24 42.56
CA LEU A 66 -14.31 3.20 41.77
C LEU A 66 -15.22 2.52 40.75
N ALA A 67 -14.77 1.41 40.16
CA ALA A 67 -15.58 0.65 39.21
C ALA A 67 -16.59 -0.30 39.87
N GLY A 68 -16.43 -0.62 41.16
CA GLY A 68 -17.24 -1.61 41.88
C GLY A 68 -16.92 -3.07 41.54
N GLU A 69 -16.09 -3.31 40.52
CA GLU A 69 -15.59 -4.64 40.14
C GLU A 69 -14.16 -4.53 39.61
N ARG A 70 -13.26 -5.40 40.08
CA ARG A 70 -11.83 -5.38 39.71
C ARG A 70 -11.56 -5.49 38.21
N LYS A 71 -12.30 -6.35 37.49
CA LYS A 71 -12.12 -6.54 36.04
C LYS A 71 -12.55 -5.30 35.24
N LEU A 72 -13.73 -4.79 35.56
CA LEU A 72 -14.25 -3.56 34.94
C LEU A 72 -13.31 -2.38 35.21
N GLY A 73 -12.84 -2.21 36.46
CA GLY A 73 -11.89 -1.15 36.81
C GLY A 73 -10.60 -1.22 36.00
N ARG A 74 -9.95 -2.39 35.98
CA ARG A 74 -8.73 -2.59 35.17
C ARG A 74 -8.97 -2.32 33.69
N GLY A 75 -10.10 -2.80 33.15
CA GLY A 75 -10.50 -2.57 31.77
C GLY A 75 -10.67 -1.10 31.44
N LEU A 76 -11.37 -0.35 32.30
CA LEU A 76 -11.61 1.08 32.14
C LEU A 76 -10.32 1.90 32.31
N ALA A 77 -9.46 1.56 33.27
CA ALA A 77 -8.17 2.24 33.42
C ALA A 77 -7.28 2.02 32.20
N ALA A 78 -7.21 0.80 31.67
CA ALA A 78 -6.47 0.52 30.43
C ALA A 78 -7.05 1.30 29.24
N ALA A 79 -8.38 1.40 29.14
CA ALA A 79 -9.05 2.18 28.10
C ALA A 79 -8.77 3.68 28.22
N CYS A 80 -8.81 4.24 29.43
CA CYS A 80 -8.48 5.64 29.71
C CYS A 80 -7.02 5.95 29.44
N LEU A 81 -6.09 5.15 29.98
CA LEU A 81 -4.65 5.39 29.89
C LEU A 81 -4.11 5.29 28.46
N ASP A 82 -4.83 4.64 27.55
CA ASP A 82 -4.46 4.57 26.13
C ASP A 82 -4.54 5.94 25.41
N PHE A 83 -5.22 6.93 26.01
CA PHE A 83 -5.24 8.33 25.54
C PHE A 83 -4.09 9.18 26.10
N TYR A 84 -3.36 8.67 27.10
CA TYR A 84 -2.26 9.36 27.76
C TYR A 84 -0.94 8.65 27.45
N ARG A 85 0.17 9.25 27.86
CA ARG A 85 1.49 8.62 27.78
C ARG A 85 2.23 8.80 29.09
N TRP A 86 2.96 7.78 29.50
CA TRP A 86 3.95 7.88 30.57
C TRP A 86 5.26 8.31 29.95
N GLN A 87 5.81 9.43 30.40
CA GLN A 87 7.07 9.97 29.89
C GLN A 87 8.12 9.98 31.00
N PRO A 88 9.29 9.35 30.78
CA PRO A 88 10.43 9.50 31.68
C PRO A 88 10.82 10.99 31.79
N ARG A 89 11.18 11.43 32.98
CA ARG A 89 11.72 12.78 33.17
C ARG A 89 13.23 12.77 33.01
N SER A 90 13.75 13.80 32.35
CA SER A 90 15.18 14.07 32.35
C SER A 90 15.65 14.56 33.73
N VAL A 91 16.96 14.46 33.98
CA VAL A 91 17.60 15.04 35.17
C VAL A 91 17.32 16.55 35.28
N ALA A 92 17.35 17.26 34.14
CA ALA A 92 17.07 18.69 34.06
C ALA A 92 15.62 19.05 34.46
N GLU A 93 14.64 18.21 34.14
CA GLU A 93 13.24 18.42 34.52
C GLU A 93 12.93 18.00 35.96
N ALA A 94 13.75 17.10 36.52
CA ALA A 94 13.47 16.44 37.78
C ALA A 94 14.15 17.08 38.99
N LEU A 95 15.29 17.75 38.80
CA LEU A 95 16.17 18.24 39.86
C LEU A 95 16.30 19.78 39.85
N PRO A 96 16.81 20.39 40.94
CA PRO A 96 17.20 21.80 40.94
C PRO A 96 18.20 22.12 39.82
N ALA A 97 18.10 23.31 39.24
CA ALA A 97 18.90 23.71 38.07
C ALA A 97 20.42 23.58 38.31
N HIS A 98 20.91 24.00 39.49
CA HIS A 98 22.34 23.90 39.82
C HIS A 98 22.82 22.44 39.89
N VAL A 99 21.99 21.53 40.40
CA VAL A 99 22.31 20.10 40.45
C VAL A 99 22.37 19.52 39.04
N ALA A 100 21.33 19.77 38.23
CA ALA A 100 21.25 19.26 36.87
C ALA A 100 22.40 19.76 36.01
N GLU A 101 22.71 21.06 36.05
CA GLU A 101 23.83 21.65 35.33
C GLU A 101 25.16 21.01 35.74
N THR A 102 25.41 20.85 37.04
CA THR A 102 26.66 20.24 37.53
C THR A 102 26.80 18.79 37.07
N LEU A 103 25.71 18.01 37.11
CA LEU A 103 25.69 16.63 36.61
C LEU A 103 25.98 16.56 35.11
N THR A 104 25.40 17.45 34.30
CA THR A 104 25.68 17.54 32.87
C THR A 104 27.13 17.92 32.59
N HIS A 105 27.68 18.93 33.27
CA HIS A 105 29.09 19.30 33.12
C HIS A 105 30.05 18.17 33.53
N SER A 106 29.65 17.36 34.50
CA SER A 106 30.44 16.21 34.98
C SER A 106 30.27 14.94 34.13
N GLY A 107 29.39 14.95 33.13
CA GLY A 107 29.07 13.76 32.31
C GLY A 107 28.29 12.68 33.06
N VAL A 108 27.55 13.06 34.11
CA VAL A 108 26.77 12.16 35.01
C VAL A 108 25.28 12.54 34.97
N ASP A 109 24.77 12.94 33.81
CA ASP A 109 23.40 13.42 33.61
C ASP A 109 22.37 12.33 33.29
N THR A 110 22.75 11.06 33.49
CA THR A 110 21.83 9.93 33.38
C THR A 110 21.79 9.13 34.69
N PRO A 111 20.63 8.56 35.07
CA PRO A 111 20.51 7.73 36.27
C PRO A 111 21.51 6.57 36.32
N SER A 112 21.81 5.98 35.17
CA SER A 112 22.79 4.89 35.07
C SER A 112 24.23 5.37 35.32
N ALA A 113 24.63 6.53 34.80
CA ALA A 113 25.93 7.12 35.10
C ALA A 113 26.05 7.49 36.59
N LEU A 114 24.99 8.05 37.18
CA LEU A 114 24.96 8.40 38.60
C LEU A 114 25.06 7.17 39.51
N ARG A 115 24.36 6.08 39.16
CA ARG A 115 24.49 4.80 39.85
C ARG A 115 25.91 4.25 39.81
N LEU A 116 26.60 4.34 38.67
CA LEU A 116 28.00 3.92 38.58
C LEU A 116 28.90 4.72 39.53
N ARG A 117 28.75 6.06 39.58
CA ARG A 117 29.51 6.91 40.51
C ARG A 117 29.22 6.59 41.97
N LEU A 118 27.96 6.31 42.30
CA LEU A 118 27.58 5.84 43.62
C LEU A 118 28.25 4.50 43.93
N PHE A 119 28.21 3.53 43.02
CA PHE A 119 28.80 2.21 43.24
C PHE A 119 30.32 2.26 43.42
N ASP A 120 31.02 3.12 42.67
CA ASP A 120 32.45 3.36 42.85
C ASP A 120 32.76 3.86 44.27
N LEU A 121 32.02 4.88 44.73
CA LEU A 121 32.15 5.45 46.07
C LEU A 121 31.84 4.40 47.15
N VAL A 122 30.78 3.61 46.96
CA VAL A 122 30.37 2.56 47.89
C VAL A 122 31.42 1.44 47.99
N ASN A 123 32.03 1.05 46.87
CA ASN A 123 33.11 0.08 46.85
C ASN A 123 34.36 0.60 47.58
N GLU A 124 34.73 1.85 47.32
CA GLU A 124 35.93 2.46 47.90
C GLU A 124 35.78 2.70 49.42
N ARG A 125 34.63 3.23 49.87
CA ARG A 125 34.46 3.75 51.24
C ARG A 125 33.67 2.84 52.17
N TYR A 126 32.81 1.99 51.61
CA TYR A 126 31.90 1.14 52.39
C TYR A 126 32.09 -0.36 52.09
N GLY A 127 33.10 -0.74 51.32
CA GLY A 127 33.39 -2.14 50.99
C GLY A 127 32.28 -2.82 50.18
N GLY A 128 31.55 -2.04 49.37
CA GLY A 128 30.53 -2.55 48.47
C GLY A 128 29.11 -2.60 49.05
N PHE A 129 28.90 -2.20 50.31
CA PHE A 129 27.57 -2.21 50.93
C PHE A 129 27.38 -1.03 51.90
N VAL A 130 26.31 -0.24 51.69
CA VAL A 130 25.90 0.83 52.60
C VAL A 130 24.69 0.37 53.41
N PRO A 131 24.79 0.28 54.75
CA PRO A 131 23.62 0.05 55.60
C PRO A 131 22.59 1.17 55.44
N ALA A 132 21.29 0.86 55.52
CA ALA A 132 20.22 1.84 55.33
C ALA A 132 20.38 3.10 56.22
N ALA A 133 20.85 2.94 57.45
CA ALA A 133 21.09 4.04 58.39
C ALA A 133 22.20 5.03 57.95
N ARG A 134 23.05 4.65 56.98
CA ARG A 134 24.15 5.47 56.45
C ARG A 134 23.94 5.86 54.99
N ARG A 135 22.74 5.63 54.43
CA ARG A 135 22.43 5.97 53.04
C ARG A 135 22.59 7.47 52.78
N ASP A 136 22.02 8.29 53.65
CA ASP A 136 22.06 9.75 53.52
C ASP A 136 23.49 10.29 53.60
N GLU A 137 24.33 9.69 54.46
CA GLU A 137 25.77 9.99 54.55
C GLU A 137 26.49 9.68 53.23
N ALA A 138 26.28 8.49 52.66
CA ALA A 138 26.90 8.10 51.40
C ALA A 138 26.46 9.00 50.22
N LEU A 139 25.20 9.43 50.20
CA LEU A 139 24.68 10.36 49.19
C LEU A 139 25.23 11.79 49.36
N ALA A 140 25.41 12.25 50.60
CA ALA A 140 26.07 13.52 50.88
C ALA A 140 27.55 13.49 50.46
N GLU A 141 28.25 12.39 50.71
CA GLU A 141 29.62 12.19 50.22
C GLU A 141 29.69 12.16 48.69
N LEU A 142 28.73 11.49 48.02
CA LEU A 142 28.63 11.49 46.56
C LEU A 142 28.39 12.90 46.01
N ALA A 143 27.52 13.69 46.64
CA ALA A 143 27.26 15.07 46.24
C ALA A 143 28.56 15.90 46.27
N VAL A 144 29.30 15.85 47.37
CA VAL A 144 30.59 16.54 47.50
C VAL A 144 31.59 16.04 46.44
N ALA A 145 31.66 14.73 46.18
CA ALA A 145 32.55 14.15 45.17
C ALA A 145 32.21 14.57 43.72
N LEU A 146 30.96 14.97 43.46
CA LEU A 146 30.48 15.48 42.18
C LEU A 146 30.53 17.03 42.08
N GLY A 147 31.07 17.71 43.09
CA GLY A 147 31.15 19.18 43.12
C GLY A 147 29.85 19.87 43.55
N LEU A 148 28.94 19.15 44.21
CA LEU A 148 27.70 19.66 44.78
C LEU A 148 27.81 19.87 46.29
N ALA A 149 26.83 20.54 46.89
CA ALA A 149 26.78 20.67 48.34
C ALA A 149 26.28 19.36 48.98
N SER A 150 26.70 19.04 50.20
CA SER A 150 26.27 17.83 50.90
C SER A 150 24.73 17.74 51.07
N GLU A 151 24.07 18.90 51.13
CA GLU A 151 22.61 19.04 51.18
C GLU A 151 21.88 18.63 49.89
N ASP A 152 22.59 18.48 48.76
CA ASP A 152 22.03 18.00 47.49
C ASP A 152 21.87 16.47 47.43
N GLY A 153 22.34 15.74 48.46
CA GLY A 153 22.23 14.28 48.55
C GLY A 153 20.84 13.70 48.26
N PRO A 154 19.73 14.27 48.79
CA PRO A 154 18.37 13.83 48.47
C PRO A 154 17.98 14.02 46.99
N ALA A 155 18.50 15.05 46.32
CA ALA A 155 18.27 15.27 44.89
C ALA A 155 18.97 14.18 44.07
N LEU A 156 20.18 13.77 44.47
CA LEU A 156 20.87 12.63 43.87
C LEU A 156 20.13 11.33 44.11
N ASP A 157 19.59 11.10 45.32
CA ASP A 157 18.81 9.89 45.61
C ASP A 157 17.62 9.73 44.68
N ALA A 158 16.86 10.82 44.46
CA ALA A 158 15.75 10.84 43.52
C ALA A 158 16.21 10.60 42.07
N ALA A 159 17.40 11.09 41.70
CA ALA A 159 17.95 10.96 40.35
C ALA A 159 18.34 9.52 39.98
N LEU A 160 18.72 8.69 40.96
CA LEU A 160 19.17 7.30 40.75
C LEU A 160 18.13 6.41 40.05
N THR A 161 16.84 6.74 40.20
CA THR A 161 15.71 5.91 39.75
C THR A 161 14.83 6.61 38.71
N LEU A 162 15.20 7.78 38.18
CA LEU A 162 14.36 8.51 37.22
C LEU A 162 14.07 7.74 35.92
N ASP A 163 14.90 6.76 35.58
CA ASP A 163 14.70 5.87 34.43
C ASP A 163 13.79 4.66 34.72
N ALA A 164 13.32 4.49 35.96
CA ALA A 164 12.34 3.48 36.31
C ALA A 164 10.96 3.83 35.73
N GLU A 165 10.22 2.81 35.25
CA GLU A 165 8.85 2.99 34.73
C GLU A 165 7.90 3.64 35.75
N GLU A 166 8.16 3.42 37.04
CA GLU A 166 7.38 3.94 38.17
C GLU A 166 7.52 5.46 38.36
N GLU A 167 8.64 6.04 37.93
CA GLU A 167 8.94 7.48 38.02
C GLU A 167 8.51 8.25 36.76
N ALA A 168 8.16 7.55 35.69
CA ALA A 168 7.60 8.17 34.50
C ALA A 168 6.32 8.95 34.85
N VAL A 169 6.20 10.17 34.33
CA VAL A 169 5.08 11.08 34.63
C VAL A 169 4.00 10.98 33.56
N LEU A 170 2.73 11.04 33.98
CA LEU A 170 1.62 11.04 33.04
C LEU A 170 1.52 12.40 32.36
N VAL A 171 1.78 12.44 31.05
CA VAL A 171 1.63 13.68 30.27
C VAL A 171 0.17 13.91 29.89
N PRO A 172 -0.28 15.18 29.82
CA PRO A 172 -1.64 15.48 29.37
C PRO A 172 -1.87 14.93 27.95
N ALA A 173 -3.07 14.39 27.74
CA ALA A 173 -3.51 13.99 26.40
C ALA A 173 -3.67 15.24 25.52
N ALA A 174 -3.33 15.13 24.22
CA ALA A 174 -3.52 16.22 23.26
C ALA A 174 -4.98 16.70 23.19
N ALA A 175 -5.92 15.76 23.32
CA ALA A 175 -7.32 16.01 23.58
C ALA A 175 -7.78 15.06 24.71
N PRO A 176 -8.22 15.58 25.86
CA PRO A 176 -8.76 14.74 26.93
C PRO A 176 -9.96 13.91 26.44
N PRO A 177 -10.01 12.60 26.71
CA PRO A 177 -11.06 11.74 26.19
C PRO A 177 -12.43 12.08 26.81
N THR A 178 -13.46 12.11 25.97
CA THR A 178 -14.85 12.19 26.45
C THR A 178 -15.26 10.89 27.14
N LEU A 179 -16.45 10.88 27.78
CA LEU A 179 -16.96 9.66 28.42
C LEU A 179 -17.22 8.59 27.37
N GLN A 180 -17.79 9.01 26.23
CA GLN A 180 -18.05 8.15 25.08
C GLN A 180 -16.76 7.57 24.51
N ASP A 181 -15.68 8.33 24.43
CA ASP A 181 -14.38 7.82 23.94
C ASP A 181 -13.86 6.68 24.81
N VAL A 182 -13.93 6.84 26.14
CA VAL A 182 -13.50 5.81 27.10
C VAL A 182 -14.38 4.57 26.99
N ILE A 183 -15.70 4.73 26.94
CA ILE A 183 -16.65 3.61 26.79
C ILE A 183 -16.41 2.87 25.47
N ALA A 184 -16.29 3.61 24.36
CA ALA A 184 -16.00 3.07 23.04
C ALA A 184 -14.66 2.35 22.98
N ARG A 185 -13.63 2.87 23.68
CA ARG A 185 -12.33 2.22 23.78
C ARG A 185 -12.40 0.95 24.62
N TYR A 186 -13.07 0.97 25.76
CA TYR A 186 -13.29 -0.20 26.62
C TYR A 186 -14.02 -1.31 25.85
N ASN A 187 -15.16 -1.00 25.21
CA ASN A 187 -15.95 -1.98 24.49
C ASN A 187 -15.13 -2.67 23.38
N ARG A 188 -14.34 -1.89 22.62
CA ARG A 188 -13.41 -2.43 21.61
C ARG A 188 -12.34 -3.32 22.21
N LEU A 189 -11.70 -2.90 23.31
CA LEU A 189 -10.64 -3.68 23.97
C LEU A 189 -11.20 -4.99 24.57
N ALA A 190 -12.37 -4.92 25.20
CA ALA A 190 -13.05 -6.07 25.79
C ALA A 190 -13.47 -7.10 24.74
N LEU A 191 -14.03 -6.65 23.62
CA LEU A 191 -14.36 -7.53 22.50
C LEU A 191 -13.09 -8.12 21.85
N ALA A 192 -12.07 -7.30 21.63
CA ALA A 192 -10.79 -7.75 21.08
C ALA A 192 -10.15 -8.85 21.93
N ALA A 193 -10.29 -8.79 23.27
CA ALA A 193 -9.76 -9.81 24.18
C ALA A 193 -10.37 -11.19 23.93
N LEU A 194 -11.68 -11.24 23.64
CA LEU A 194 -12.37 -12.48 23.29
C LEU A 194 -12.02 -12.94 21.87
N LEU A 195 -12.05 -12.03 20.90
CA LEU A 195 -11.74 -12.34 19.51
C LEU A 195 -10.29 -12.81 19.32
N ARG A 196 -9.37 -12.41 20.21
CA ARG A 196 -8.00 -12.94 20.24
C ARG A 196 -7.92 -14.46 20.51
N GLN A 197 -8.99 -15.06 21.01
CA GLN A 197 -9.09 -16.51 21.21
C GLN A 197 -9.77 -17.21 20.02
N ALA A 198 -10.08 -16.48 18.94
CA ALA A 198 -10.73 -17.03 17.77
C ALA A 198 -9.74 -17.82 16.92
N GLU A 199 -10.15 -18.99 16.48
CA GLU A 199 -9.44 -19.78 15.45
C GLU A 199 -9.96 -19.44 14.05
N ARG A 200 -11.23 -19.04 13.99
CA ARG A 200 -11.94 -18.72 12.75
C ARG A 200 -13.07 -17.74 13.03
N VAL A 201 -13.31 -16.82 12.11
CA VAL A 201 -14.50 -15.97 12.10
C VAL A 201 -15.26 -16.21 10.80
N THR A 202 -16.56 -16.43 10.90
CA THR A 202 -17.45 -16.57 9.74
C THR A 202 -18.43 -15.42 9.72
N ALA A 203 -18.64 -14.84 8.54
CA ALA A 203 -19.58 -13.76 8.33
C ALA A 203 -20.43 -14.07 7.10
N VAL A 204 -21.76 -14.00 7.24
CA VAL A 204 -22.69 -14.04 6.10
C VAL A 204 -23.15 -12.62 5.85
N VAL A 205 -22.77 -12.08 4.69
CA VAL A 205 -23.03 -10.70 4.28
C VAL A 205 -23.93 -10.70 3.05
N HIS A 206 -25.05 -9.98 3.13
CA HIS A 206 -26.05 -9.88 2.07
C HIS A 206 -25.74 -8.67 1.20
N GLU A 207 -25.73 -8.86 -0.12
CA GLU A 207 -25.46 -7.80 -1.10
C GLU A 207 -24.26 -6.90 -0.74
N PRO A 208 -23.08 -7.46 -0.40
CA PRO A 208 -21.92 -6.65 -0.07
C PRO A 208 -21.57 -5.76 -1.27
N SER A 209 -21.38 -4.46 -1.03
CA SER A 209 -20.75 -3.62 -2.04
C SER A 209 -19.41 -4.23 -2.45
N GLY A 210 -19.09 -4.25 -3.75
CA GLY A 210 -17.80 -4.79 -4.23
C GLY A 210 -16.60 -4.13 -3.55
N GLY A 211 -16.72 -2.85 -3.16
CA GLY A 211 -15.73 -2.13 -2.39
C GLY A 211 -15.53 -2.65 -0.95
N LEU A 212 -16.56 -3.22 -0.30
CA LEU A 212 -16.43 -3.82 1.02
C LEU A 212 -15.63 -5.12 0.97
N VAL A 213 -15.96 -6.02 0.04
CA VAL A 213 -15.24 -7.30 -0.09
C VAL A 213 -13.77 -7.03 -0.40
N ARG A 214 -13.49 -6.08 -1.32
CA ARG A 214 -12.15 -5.61 -1.63
C ARG A 214 -11.41 -5.06 -0.40
N ARG A 215 -12.04 -4.14 0.35
CA ARG A 215 -11.45 -3.57 1.60
C ARG A 215 -11.13 -4.67 2.61
N LEU A 216 -12.06 -5.58 2.86
CA LEU A 216 -11.86 -6.66 3.82
C LEU A 216 -10.71 -7.57 3.38
N TYR A 217 -10.67 -7.91 2.10
CA TYR A 217 -9.62 -8.76 1.54
C TYR A 217 -8.23 -8.13 1.71
N GLY A 218 -8.08 -6.83 1.39
CA GLY A 218 -6.83 -6.10 1.62
C GLY A 218 -6.43 -6.01 3.10
N VAL A 219 -7.40 -5.78 4.00
CA VAL A 219 -7.15 -5.82 5.45
C VAL A 219 -6.67 -7.20 5.89
N CYS A 220 -7.33 -8.27 5.42
CA CYS A 220 -6.99 -9.63 5.80
C CYS A 220 -5.59 -10.00 5.28
N ARG A 221 -5.28 -9.70 4.01
CA ARG A 221 -3.95 -9.94 3.44
C ARG A 221 -2.84 -9.23 4.22
N ARG A 222 -2.95 -7.94 4.53
CA ARG A 222 -1.95 -7.20 5.34
C ARG A 222 -1.72 -7.79 6.72
N LEU A 223 -2.77 -8.31 7.33
CA LEU A 223 -2.70 -8.93 8.66
C LEU A 223 -2.27 -10.40 8.61
N GLY A 224 -2.00 -10.95 7.42
CA GLY A 224 -1.71 -12.38 7.26
C GLY A 224 -2.91 -13.27 7.62
N VAL A 225 -4.13 -12.73 7.56
CA VAL A 225 -5.39 -13.46 7.78
C VAL A 225 -5.89 -13.94 6.43
N TYR A 226 -6.20 -15.22 6.31
CA TYR A 226 -6.89 -15.76 5.15
C TYR A 226 -8.34 -15.29 5.15
N CYS A 227 -8.81 -14.81 3.99
CA CYS A 227 -10.20 -14.51 3.73
C CYS A 227 -10.66 -15.39 2.55
N ASP A 228 -11.50 -16.38 2.83
CA ASP A 228 -12.22 -17.14 1.80
C ASP A 228 -13.61 -16.55 1.63
N VAL A 229 -14.09 -16.47 0.40
CA VAL A 229 -15.39 -15.86 0.08
C VAL A 229 -16.17 -16.81 -0.78
N GLU A 230 -17.29 -17.29 -0.26
CA GLU A 230 -18.19 -18.20 -0.95
C GLU A 230 -19.55 -17.53 -1.14
N ARG A 231 -20.14 -17.63 -2.34
CA ARG A 231 -21.51 -17.23 -2.61
C ARG A 231 -22.44 -18.29 -2.03
N GLU A 232 -23.37 -17.85 -1.20
CA GLU A 232 -24.45 -18.70 -0.67
C GLU A 232 -25.55 -18.89 -1.73
N PRO A 233 -26.17 -20.08 -1.79
CA PRO A 233 -27.35 -20.28 -2.61
C PRO A 233 -28.54 -19.54 -1.99
N GLY A 234 -29.17 -18.64 -2.75
CA GLY A 234 -30.37 -17.91 -2.32
C GLY A 234 -30.55 -16.55 -3.00
N GLU A 235 -31.76 -16.01 -2.88
CA GLU A 235 -32.13 -14.65 -3.26
C GLU A 235 -32.67 -13.90 -2.03
N PRO A 236 -32.16 -12.71 -1.69
CA PRO A 236 -31.07 -11.96 -2.34
C PRO A 236 -29.69 -12.63 -2.20
N PRO A 237 -28.71 -12.30 -3.06
CA PRO A 237 -27.39 -12.92 -3.03
C PRO A 237 -26.67 -12.62 -1.71
N ALA A 238 -26.20 -13.68 -1.04
CA ALA A 238 -25.38 -13.58 0.16
C ALA A 238 -23.99 -14.20 -0.07
N PHE A 239 -23.03 -13.74 0.71
CA PHE A 239 -21.64 -14.17 0.65
C PHE A 239 -21.16 -14.56 2.04
N ARG A 240 -20.69 -15.80 2.17
CA ARG A 240 -20.00 -16.33 3.34
C ARG A 240 -18.52 -15.98 3.25
N LEU A 241 -18.10 -15.07 4.11
CA LEU A 241 -16.71 -14.72 4.36
C LEU A 241 -16.18 -15.60 5.50
N THR A 242 -15.07 -16.28 5.27
CA THR A 242 -14.37 -17.06 6.30
C THR A 242 -13.00 -16.47 6.52
N LEU A 243 -12.79 -15.90 7.72
CA LEU A 243 -11.52 -15.38 8.17
C LEU A 243 -10.80 -16.44 9.03
N ALA A 244 -9.57 -16.79 8.68
CA ALA A 244 -8.78 -17.78 9.41
C ALA A 244 -7.29 -17.41 9.43
N GLY A 245 -6.56 -17.84 10.45
CA GLY A 245 -5.12 -17.66 10.52
C GLY A 245 -4.32 -18.58 9.57
N PRO A 246 -3.02 -18.32 9.36
CA PRO A 246 -2.06 -19.19 8.66
C PRO A 246 -2.00 -20.65 9.15
N GLU A 247 -2.58 -20.93 10.32
CA GLU A 247 -2.10 -21.88 11.31
C GLU A 247 -2.88 -23.21 11.34
N ALA A 248 -3.03 -23.87 10.19
CA ALA A 248 -3.52 -25.25 10.19
C ALA A 248 -2.42 -26.31 10.42
N VAL A 249 -1.11 -25.96 10.42
CA VAL A 249 -0.04 -26.99 10.43
C VAL A 249 1.19 -26.75 11.34
N ALA A 250 1.55 -25.54 11.81
CA ALA A 250 2.84 -25.40 12.54
C ALA A 250 3.02 -24.26 13.56
N ALA A 251 2.00 -23.45 13.87
CA ALA A 251 2.12 -22.38 14.86
C ALA A 251 1.39 -22.75 16.18
N PRO A 252 1.77 -22.15 17.33
CA PRO A 252 1.05 -22.35 18.58
C PRO A 252 -0.43 -21.94 18.42
N PRO A 253 -1.40 -22.70 18.98
CA PRO A 253 -2.81 -22.32 18.94
C PRO A 253 -3.02 -20.87 19.43
N GLY A 254 -3.56 -20.02 18.56
CA GLY A 254 -3.92 -18.63 18.89
C GLY A 254 -2.92 -17.55 18.45
N ALA A 255 -1.83 -17.89 17.77
CA ALA A 255 -0.88 -16.89 17.27
C ALA A 255 -1.48 -16.00 16.16
N ALA A 256 -2.48 -16.49 15.41
CA ALA A 256 -3.29 -15.67 14.51
C ALA A 256 -4.39 -14.83 15.18
N GLY A 257 -4.67 -15.06 16.47
CA GLY A 257 -5.79 -14.46 17.20
C GLY A 257 -5.80 -12.92 17.20
N PRO A 258 -4.68 -12.22 17.47
CA PRO A 258 -4.61 -10.76 17.40
C PRO A 258 -4.98 -10.20 16.02
N HIS A 259 -4.55 -10.86 14.95
CA HIS A 259 -4.83 -10.44 13.57
C HIS A 259 -6.29 -10.70 13.20
N LEU A 260 -6.85 -11.86 13.59
CA LEU A 260 -8.27 -12.17 13.43
C LEU A 260 -9.16 -11.18 14.19
N ALA A 261 -8.79 -10.83 15.41
CA ALA A 261 -9.51 -9.83 16.20
C ALA A 261 -9.53 -8.47 15.50
N LEU A 262 -8.38 -8.03 14.98
CA LEU A 262 -8.29 -6.75 14.28
C LEU A 262 -9.07 -6.75 12.96
N ALA A 263 -8.93 -7.81 12.13
CA ALA A 263 -9.68 -7.96 10.88
C ALA A 263 -11.19 -7.96 11.13
N THR A 264 -11.63 -8.69 12.16
CA THR A 264 -13.05 -8.75 12.55
C THR A 264 -13.55 -7.39 13.02
N LEU A 265 -12.82 -6.69 13.90
CA LEU A 265 -13.20 -5.36 14.37
C LEU A 265 -13.27 -4.32 13.24
N ARG A 266 -12.50 -4.49 12.16
CA ARG A 266 -12.58 -3.67 10.94
C ARG A 266 -13.75 -4.06 10.04
N LEU A 267 -14.19 -5.32 10.07
CA LEU A 267 -15.38 -5.79 9.34
C LEU A 267 -16.68 -5.28 9.97
N LEU A 268 -16.78 -5.32 11.30
CA LEU A 268 -18.01 -5.05 12.05
C LEU A 268 -18.74 -3.76 11.65
N PRO A 269 -18.07 -2.59 11.47
CA PRO A 269 -18.74 -1.34 11.11
C PRO A 269 -19.38 -1.33 9.72
N HIS A 270 -19.12 -2.33 8.88
CA HIS A 270 -19.62 -2.38 7.51
C HIS A 270 -20.77 -3.37 7.32
N LEU A 271 -21.20 -4.05 8.39
CA LEU A 271 -22.25 -5.04 8.34
C LEU A 271 -23.62 -4.38 8.23
N GLY A 272 -24.42 -4.89 7.31
CA GLY A 272 -25.82 -4.55 7.12
C GLY A 272 -26.75 -5.20 8.16
N PRO A 273 -28.04 -4.85 8.12
CA PRO A 273 -29.03 -5.29 9.09
C PRO A 273 -29.33 -6.80 9.07
N ALA A 274 -29.15 -7.45 7.92
CA ALA A 274 -29.40 -8.88 7.72
C ALA A 274 -28.14 -9.75 7.96
N ASP A 275 -26.99 -9.11 8.11
CA ASP A 275 -25.71 -9.81 8.18
C ASP A 275 -25.50 -10.48 9.53
N ARG A 276 -24.76 -11.59 9.50
CA ARG A 276 -24.48 -12.39 10.69
C ARG A 276 -23.00 -12.66 10.78
N VAL A 277 -22.40 -12.40 11.93
CA VAL A 277 -21.00 -12.71 12.17
C VAL A 277 -20.86 -13.54 13.43
N GLU A 278 -19.98 -14.53 13.36
CA GLU A 278 -19.70 -15.44 14.45
C GLU A 278 -18.20 -15.75 14.52
N ALA A 279 -17.63 -15.61 15.71
CA ALA A 279 -16.29 -16.09 15.99
C ALA A 279 -16.33 -17.46 16.66
N HIS A 280 -15.53 -18.39 16.13
CA HIS A 280 -15.30 -19.70 16.72
C HIS A 280 -14.06 -19.61 17.61
N LEU A 281 -14.25 -19.81 18.91
CA LEU A 281 -13.22 -19.63 19.93
C LEU A 281 -12.76 -20.97 20.48
N LEU A 282 -11.47 -21.08 20.82
CA LEU A 282 -10.96 -22.20 21.60
C LEU A 282 -10.62 -21.72 23.02
N LEU A 283 -11.52 -21.96 23.97
CA LEU A 283 -11.34 -21.53 25.36
C LEU A 283 -10.99 -22.73 26.23
N ARG A 284 -9.79 -22.72 26.83
CA ARG A 284 -9.28 -23.81 27.68
C ARG A 284 -9.37 -25.17 26.99
N GLY A 285 -9.04 -25.21 25.69
CA GLY A 285 -9.10 -26.42 24.86
C GLY A 285 -10.51 -26.88 24.48
N ARG A 286 -11.55 -26.08 24.73
CA ARG A 286 -12.94 -26.42 24.37
C ARG A 286 -13.51 -25.43 23.36
N PRO A 287 -14.21 -25.91 22.31
CA PRO A 287 -14.82 -25.04 21.32
C PRO A 287 -15.96 -24.23 21.93
N HIS A 288 -16.04 -22.96 21.57
CA HIS A 288 -17.08 -22.02 21.94
C HIS A 288 -17.44 -21.16 20.72
N ARG A 289 -18.62 -20.53 20.75
CA ARG A 289 -19.07 -19.62 19.69
C ARG A 289 -19.38 -18.25 20.30
N LEU A 290 -18.90 -17.19 19.67
CA LEU A 290 -19.22 -15.82 20.01
C LEU A 290 -20.05 -15.22 18.87
N PRO A 291 -21.39 -15.19 18.98
CA PRO A 291 -22.22 -14.49 18.02
C PRO A 291 -22.00 -12.99 18.19
N LEU A 292 -21.62 -12.33 17.10
CA LEU A 292 -21.50 -10.88 17.00
C LEU A 292 -22.83 -10.35 16.47
N ASP A 293 -23.81 -10.32 17.38
CA ASP A 293 -25.17 -9.91 17.03
C ASP A 293 -25.28 -8.39 16.83
N ARG A 294 -26.40 -7.98 16.24
CA ARG A 294 -26.66 -6.56 15.95
C ARG A 294 -26.76 -5.70 17.20
N ALA A 295 -27.13 -6.27 18.35
CA ALA A 295 -27.20 -5.50 19.60
C ALA A 295 -25.79 -5.08 20.03
N LEU A 296 -24.80 -5.95 19.85
CA LEU A 296 -23.39 -5.64 20.08
C LEU A 296 -22.89 -4.53 19.14
N LEU A 297 -23.32 -4.53 17.87
CA LEU A 297 -22.99 -3.49 16.89
C LEU A 297 -23.70 -2.14 17.14
N ARG A 298 -24.60 -2.02 18.12
CA ARG A 298 -25.17 -0.71 18.50
C ARG A 298 -24.41 -0.05 19.64
N LEU A 299 -23.46 -0.76 20.23
CA LEU A 299 -22.72 -0.27 21.39
C LEU A 299 -21.68 0.77 20.96
N PRO A 300 -21.37 1.76 21.82
CA PRO A 300 -20.35 2.76 21.53
C PRO A 300 -19.02 2.09 21.16
N GLY A 301 -18.40 2.60 20.09
CA GLY A 301 -17.13 2.09 19.55
C GLY A 301 -17.22 0.85 18.67
N LEU A 302 -18.40 0.21 18.58
CA LEU A 302 -18.64 -0.97 17.74
C LEU A 302 -19.67 -0.71 16.63
N ALA A 303 -20.31 0.46 16.66
CA ALA A 303 -21.26 0.88 15.64
C ALA A 303 -20.62 1.15 14.27
N PRO A 304 -21.37 0.92 13.18
CA PRO A 304 -21.05 1.47 11.87
C PRO A 304 -20.73 2.95 12.00
N ALA A 305 -19.50 3.33 11.70
CA ALA A 305 -19.19 4.75 11.57
C ALA A 305 -19.99 5.27 10.37
N GLU A 306 -20.79 6.31 10.55
CA GLU A 306 -21.23 7.12 9.42
C GLU A 306 -19.96 7.54 8.69
N ALA A 307 -19.87 7.21 7.40
CA ALA A 307 -18.64 7.37 6.64
C ALA A 307 -18.32 8.87 6.51
N THR A 308 -17.55 9.41 7.46
CA THR A 308 -17.04 10.78 7.36
C THR A 308 -16.05 10.84 6.19
N ALA A 309 -15.95 11.99 5.54
CA ALA A 309 -15.02 12.19 4.42
C ALA A 309 -13.56 11.82 4.80
N GLU A 310 -13.19 12.03 6.06
CA GLU A 310 -11.89 11.69 6.63
C GLU A 310 -11.71 10.17 6.80
N ALA A 311 -12.73 9.43 7.25
CA ALA A 311 -12.68 7.97 7.34
C ALA A 311 -12.64 7.31 5.95
N LEU A 312 -13.33 7.89 4.96
CA LEU A 312 -13.26 7.51 3.56
C LEU A 312 -11.87 7.79 2.96
N ALA A 313 -11.26 8.94 3.28
CA ALA A 313 -9.92 9.31 2.84
C ALA A 313 -8.83 8.44 3.50
N ALA A 314 -8.92 8.18 4.80
CA ALA A 314 -8.02 7.27 5.51
C ALA A 314 -8.17 5.83 4.99
N GLY A 315 -9.39 5.38 4.73
CA GLY A 315 -9.67 4.09 4.09
C GLY A 315 -9.09 4.00 2.67
N LYS A 316 -9.13 5.10 1.89
CA LYS A 316 -8.49 5.20 0.58
C LYS A 316 -6.96 5.14 0.68
N GLN A 317 -6.35 5.87 1.62
CA GLN A 317 -4.90 5.78 1.88
C GLN A 317 -4.47 4.39 2.38
N GLU A 318 -5.31 3.69 3.15
CA GLU A 318 -5.06 2.30 3.55
C GLU A 318 -5.20 1.31 2.39
N LEU A 319 -6.08 1.56 1.41
CA LEU A 319 -6.23 0.80 0.17
C LEU A 319 -5.07 1.05 -0.82
N ASP A 320 -4.46 2.23 -0.76
CA ASP A 320 -3.34 2.58 -1.64
C ASP A 320 -2.01 1.93 -1.22
N ARG A 321 -1.92 1.31 -0.04
CA ARG A 321 -0.75 0.51 0.37
C ARG A 321 -0.72 -0.85 -0.32
N PHE A 322 0.46 -1.29 -0.73
CA PHE A 322 0.69 -2.61 -1.33
C PHE A 322 0.94 -3.66 -0.26
N ASP A 323 0.50 -4.90 -0.51
CA ASP A 323 0.61 -5.99 0.46
C ASP A 323 1.95 -6.72 0.35
N SER A 324 2.58 -6.69 -0.83
CA SER A 324 3.92 -7.21 -1.04
C SER A 324 4.85 -6.20 -1.70
N ALA A 325 6.15 -6.33 -1.42
CA ALA A 325 7.20 -5.57 -2.12
C ALA A 325 7.16 -5.84 -3.63
N VAL A 326 6.77 -7.04 -4.04
CA VAL A 326 6.65 -7.47 -5.45
C VAL A 326 5.51 -6.73 -6.15
N GLU A 327 4.33 -6.62 -5.53
CA GLU A 327 3.20 -5.86 -6.07
C GLU A 327 3.52 -4.35 -6.16
N ALA A 328 4.12 -3.80 -5.10
CA ALA A 328 4.53 -2.39 -5.06
C ALA A 328 5.54 -2.08 -6.17
N ASP A 329 6.51 -2.97 -6.34
CA ASP A 329 7.52 -2.90 -7.38
C ASP A 329 6.91 -3.01 -8.77
N LEU A 330 6.00 -3.97 -9.00
CA LEU A 330 5.28 -4.14 -10.27
C LEU A 330 4.53 -2.88 -10.65
N ALA A 331 3.70 -2.34 -9.75
CA ALA A 331 2.91 -1.15 -10.02
C ALA A 331 3.78 0.09 -10.28
N ARG A 332 4.85 0.27 -9.49
CA ARG A 332 5.80 1.37 -9.67
C ARG A 332 6.54 1.28 -11.00
N ARG A 333 7.04 0.10 -11.36
CA ARG A 333 7.73 -0.11 -12.65
C ARG A 333 6.76 0.03 -13.82
N PHE A 334 5.51 -0.42 -13.68
CA PHE A 334 4.48 -0.24 -14.71
C PHE A 334 4.16 1.25 -14.94
N ALA A 335 4.00 2.02 -13.87
CA ALA A 335 3.79 3.47 -13.98
C ALA A 335 4.97 4.19 -14.67
N ALA A 336 6.21 3.74 -14.46
CA ALA A 336 7.36 4.24 -15.21
C ALA A 336 7.29 3.86 -16.70
N LEU A 337 6.88 2.63 -17.02
CA LEU A 337 6.69 2.16 -18.39
C LEU A 337 5.63 2.96 -19.15
N VAL A 338 4.52 3.31 -18.48
CA VAL A 338 3.45 4.18 -19.04
C VAL A 338 4.01 5.57 -19.35
N ARG A 339 4.75 6.18 -18.41
CA ARG A 339 5.37 7.50 -18.64
C ARG A 339 6.37 7.51 -19.80
N GLN A 340 6.98 6.36 -20.10
CA GLN A 340 7.91 6.19 -21.22
C GLN A 340 7.18 5.87 -22.54
N GLY A 341 5.85 5.77 -22.58
CA GLY A 341 5.09 5.38 -23.77
C GLY A 341 5.27 3.92 -24.18
N ARG A 342 5.80 3.06 -23.29
CA ARG A 342 6.17 1.67 -23.59
C ARG A 342 5.17 0.63 -23.09
N ALA A 343 4.02 1.06 -22.57
CA ALA A 343 3.00 0.17 -22.01
C ALA A 343 2.05 -0.44 -23.07
N ALA A 344 2.28 -0.19 -24.36
CA ALA A 344 1.46 -0.75 -25.45
C ALA A 344 -0.05 -0.54 -25.28
N GLY A 345 -0.44 0.65 -24.80
CA GLY A 345 -1.84 1.03 -24.55
C GLY A 345 -2.48 0.42 -23.29
N TRP A 346 -1.78 -0.47 -22.59
CA TRP A 346 -2.29 -1.10 -21.37
C TRP A 346 -2.22 -0.15 -20.17
N ARG A 347 -3.27 -0.18 -19.35
CA ARG A 347 -3.33 0.46 -18.04
C ARG A 347 -3.38 -0.60 -16.96
N LEU A 348 -2.62 -0.43 -15.88
CA LEU A 348 -2.65 -1.34 -14.74
C LEU A 348 -3.61 -0.82 -13.68
N VAL A 349 -4.66 -1.57 -13.41
CA VAL A 349 -5.66 -1.31 -12.36
C VAL A 349 -5.41 -2.26 -11.19
N ARG A 350 -5.43 -1.74 -9.96
CA ARG A 350 -5.26 -2.54 -8.74
C ARG A 350 -6.57 -3.09 -8.22
N GLU A 351 -6.52 -4.32 -7.71
CA GLU A 351 -7.62 -5.05 -7.06
C GLU A 351 -8.94 -4.86 -7.84
N PRO A 352 -8.98 -5.32 -9.11
CA PRO A 352 -10.14 -5.16 -9.98
C PRO A 352 -11.39 -5.85 -9.42
N ALA A 353 -12.50 -5.73 -10.16
CA ALA A 353 -13.74 -6.38 -9.79
C ALA A 353 -13.54 -7.89 -9.54
N PRO A 354 -14.17 -8.46 -8.50
CA PRO A 354 -14.03 -9.88 -8.19
C PRO A 354 -14.53 -10.80 -9.32
N LEU A 355 -13.89 -11.96 -9.46
CA LEU A 355 -14.26 -13.05 -10.36
C LEU A 355 -15.05 -14.11 -9.61
N LEU A 356 -16.14 -14.60 -10.21
CA LEU A 356 -16.87 -15.77 -9.71
C LEU A 356 -16.22 -17.04 -10.25
N ALA A 357 -15.75 -17.89 -9.35
CA ALA A 357 -15.16 -19.21 -9.61
C ALA A 357 -16.08 -20.30 -9.04
N GLY A 358 -17.12 -20.66 -9.78
CA GLY A 358 -18.24 -21.46 -9.26
C GLY A 358 -18.95 -20.72 -8.12
N ASN A 359 -18.95 -21.31 -6.92
CA ASN A 359 -19.48 -20.68 -5.71
C ASN A 359 -18.41 -19.88 -4.93
N ARG A 360 -17.18 -19.76 -5.41
CA ARG A 360 -16.11 -19.00 -4.76
C ARG A 360 -15.92 -17.64 -5.43
N VAL A 361 -15.39 -16.68 -4.69
CA VAL A 361 -15.02 -15.36 -5.23
C VAL A 361 -13.49 -15.24 -5.19
N LEU A 362 -12.89 -15.02 -6.36
CA LEU A 362 -11.47 -14.72 -6.50
C LEU A 362 -11.30 -13.23 -6.76
N ILE A 363 -10.40 -12.56 -6.02
CA ILE A 363 -10.04 -11.16 -6.28
C ILE A 363 -8.60 -11.14 -6.79
N PRO A 364 -8.38 -10.88 -8.10
CA PRO A 364 -7.05 -10.72 -8.66
C PRO A 364 -6.33 -9.51 -8.07
N ASP A 365 -4.99 -9.51 -8.10
CA ASP A 365 -4.19 -8.40 -7.57
C ASP A 365 -4.23 -7.19 -8.51
N PHE A 366 -4.22 -7.44 -9.82
CA PHE A 366 -4.28 -6.42 -10.84
C PHE A 366 -5.19 -6.80 -12.01
N ALA A 367 -5.53 -5.82 -12.83
CA ALA A 367 -6.01 -6.00 -14.19
C ALA A 367 -5.24 -5.08 -15.15
N LEU A 368 -4.85 -5.62 -16.29
CA LEU A 368 -4.44 -4.85 -17.46
C LEU A 368 -5.69 -4.49 -18.25
N GLU A 369 -5.91 -3.20 -18.47
CA GLU A 369 -7.06 -2.69 -19.22
C GLU A 369 -6.61 -1.96 -20.49
N ARG A 370 -7.29 -2.26 -21.60
CA ARG A 370 -7.10 -1.58 -22.89
C ARG A 370 -8.41 -1.52 -23.64
N GLY A 371 -9.04 -0.34 -23.67
CA GLY A 371 -10.39 -0.18 -24.20
C GLY A 371 -11.39 -1.10 -23.48
N PRO A 372 -12.17 -1.94 -24.19
CA PRO A 372 -13.10 -2.89 -23.57
C PRO A 372 -12.41 -4.15 -23.00
N ARG A 373 -11.12 -4.34 -23.25
CA ARG A 373 -10.38 -5.54 -22.82
C ARG A 373 -9.89 -5.37 -21.40
N ARG A 374 -10.06 -6.45 -20.63
CA ARG A 374 -9.55 -6.58 -19.27
C ARG A 374 -8.89 -7.95 -19.12
N VAL A 375 -7.62 -7.95 -18.76
CA VAL A 375 -6.84 -9.16 -18.45
C VAL A 375 -6.44 -9.09 -16.99
N PHE A 376 -6.96 -9.99 -16.17
CA PHE A 376 -6.62 -10.10 -14.77
C PHE A 376 -5.20 -10.63 -14.60
N VAL A 377 -4.50 -10.15 -13.58
CA VAL A 377 -3.16 -10.61 -13.20
C VAL A 377 -3.19 -10.94 -11.73
N GLU A 378 -2.88 -12.19 -11.40
CA GLU A 378 -2.70 -12.66 -10.02
C GLU A 378 -1.22 -12.89 -9.76
N VAL A 379 -0.68 -12.27 -8.71
CA VAL A 379 0.69 -12.44 -8.26
C VAL A 379 0.73 -13.47 -7.11
N VAL A 380 1.16 -14.68 -7.43
CA VAL A 380 1.29 -15.76 -6.46
C VAL A 380 2.72 -15.79 -5.91
N GLY A 381 2.89 -15.39 -4.66
CA GLY A 381 4.20 -15.36 -3.95
C GLY A 381 4.52 -16.60 -3.12
N PHE A 382 5.47 -16.44 -2.21
CA PHE A 382 5.87 -17.46 -1.23
C PHE A 382 4.78 -17.65 -0.19
N TRP A 383 4.02 -18.73 -0.33
CA TRP A 383 2.97 -19.11 0.60
C TRP A 383 3.05 -20.60 0.93
N THR A 384 2.40 -20.98 2.02
CA THR A 384 2.39 -22.37 2.49
C THR A 384 1.81 -23.34 1.44
N PRO A 385 2.19 -24.63 1.43
CA PRO A 385 1.61 -25.62 0.52
C PRO A 385 0.09 -25.69 0.58
N ALA A 386 -0.48 -25.58 1.79
CA ALA A 386 -1.93 -25.56 1.99
C ALA A 386 -2.61 -24.33 1.38
N TYR A 387 -1.92 -23.18 1.31
CA TYR A 387 -2.43 -22.01 0.60
C TYR A 387 -2.45 -22.24 -0.91
N LEU A 388 -1.36 -22.76 -1.48
CA LEU A 388 -1.27 -23.01 -2.92
C LEU A 388 -2.32 -24.02 -3.37
N GLU A 389 -2.58 -25.07 -2.59
CA GLU A 389 -3.63 -26.05 -2.87
C GLU A 389 -5.03 -25.43 -2.90
N ARG A 390 -5.37 -24.57 -1.93
CA ARG A 390 -6.67 -23.86 -1.94
C ARG A 390 -6.78 -22.89 -3.12
N LYS A 391 -5.71 -22.15 -3.42
CA LYS A 391 -5.66 -21.23 -4.56
C LYS A 391 -5.83 -21.99 -5.87
N ARG A 392 -5.13 -23.12 -6.03
CA ARG A 392 -5.27 -24.02 -7.18
C ARG A 392 -6.72 -24.45 -7.37
N ARG A 393 -7.38 -24.95 -6.31
CA ARG A 393 -8.80 -25.35 -6.40
C ARG A 393 -9.70 -24.20 -6.82
N ALA A 394 -9.50 -22.99 -6.30
CA ALA A 394 -10.28 -21.83 -6.72
C ALA A 394 -10.05 -21.50 -8.21
N LEU A 395 -8.81 -21.60 -8.69
CA LEU A 395 -8.46 -21.39 -10.09
C LEU A 395 -9.05 -22.47 -11.00
N GLU A 396 -9.08 -23.74 -10.58
CA GLU A 396 -9.68 -24.84 -11.35
C GLU A 396 -11.20 -24.68 -11.59
N HIS A 397 -11.89 -23.90 -10.74
CA HIS A 397 -13.32 -23.60 -10.89
C HIS A 397 -13.60 -22.35 -11.73
N LEU A 398 -12.56 -21.65 -12.20
CA LEU A 398 -12.73 -20.57 -13.16
C LEU A 398 -12.93 -21.15 -14.57
N PRO A 399 -13.78 -20.54 -15.41
CA PRO A 399 -13.85 -20.89 -16.83
C PRO A 399 -12.46 -20.79 -17.50
N PRO A 400 -12.04 -21.76 -18.32
CA PRO A 400 -10.74 -21.73 -19.00
C PRO A 400 -10.49 -20.48 -19.85
N GLU A 401 -11.55 -19.88 -20.39
CA GLU A 401 -11.56 -18.66 -21.18
C GLU A 401 -11.43 -17.37 -20.34
N THR A 402 -11.37 -17.48 -19.01
CA THR A 402 -11.17 -16.33 -18.13
C THR A 402 -9.86 -15.63 -18.50
N PRO A 403 -9.86 -14.32 -18.80
CA PRO A 403 -8.66 -13.61 -19.22
C PRO A 403 -7.76 -13.34 -18.01
N LEU A 404 -7.01 -14.35 -17.58
CA LEU A 404 -6.21 -14.35 -16.36
C LEU A 404 -4.78 -14.80 -16.65
N VAL A 405 -3.81 -14.02 -16.18
CA VAL A 405 -2.38 -14.37 -16.15
C VAL A 405 -1.97 -14.62 -14.71
N LEU A 406 -1.25 -15.70 -14.46
CA LEU A 406 -0.71 -16.03 -13.15
C LEU A 406 0.78 -15.70 -13.13
N ALA A 407 1.17 -14.62 -12.46
CA ALA A 407 2.58 -14.33 -12.17
C ALA A 407 2.98 -15.12 -10.91
N VAL A 408 3.80 -16.17 -11.05
CA VAL A 408 4.03 -17.15 -9.99
C VAL A 408 5.50 -17.17 -9.58
N ALA A 409 5.80 -17.10 -8.28
CA ALA A 409 7.15 -17.28 -7.77
C ALA A 409 7.69 -18.65 -8.21
N GLU A 410 8.96 -18.74 -8.63
CA GLU A 410 9.55 -19.98 -9.16
C GLU A 410 9.30 -21.21 -8.27
N THR A 411 9.34 -21.04 -6.94
CA THR A 411 9.09 -22.11 -5.96
C THR A 411 7.63 -22.60 -5.93
N ALA A 412 6.68 -21.80 -6.38
CA ALA A 412 5.26 -22.10 -6.38
C ALA A 412 4.75 -22.62 -7.74
N VAL A 413 5.57 -22.55 -8.80
CA VAL A 413 5.23 -23.03 -10.16
C VAL A 413 4.75 -24.49 -10.16
N PRO A 414 5.41 -25.45 -9.48
CA PRO A 414 4.96 -26.84 -9.50
C PRO A 414 3.54 -27.04 -8.96
N ALA A 415 3.12 -26.23 -7.97
CA ALA A 415 1.80 -26.35 -7.36
C ALA A 415 0.67 -25.87 -8.29
N LEU A 416 0.97 -24.94 -9.19
CA LEU A 416 0.01 -24.33 -10.12
C LEU A 416 0.16 -24.83 -11.56
N ALA A 417 1.08 -25.75 -11.81
CA ALA A 417 1.24 -26.38 -13.10
C ALA A 417 -0.04 -27.14 -13.53
N GLY A 418 -0.35 -27.07 -14.83
CA GLY A 418 -1.49 -27.75 -15.45
C GLY A 418 -2.81 -26.97 -15.44
N LEU A 419 -2.84 -25.77 -14.87
CA LEU A 419 -3.99 -24.87 -15.00
C LEU A 419 -4.12 -24.34 -16.44
N PRO A 420 -5.34 -24.03 -16.93
CA PRO A 420 -5.56 -23.52 -18.29
C PRO A 420 -5.13 -22.06 -18.48
N PHE A 421 -4.49 -21.45 -17.47
CA PHE A 421 -4.08 -20.05 -17.47
C PHE A 421 -2.58 -19.92 -17.77
N PRO A 422 -2.17 -18.93 -18.57
CA PRO A 422 -0.76 -18.65 -18.80
C PRO A 422 0.00 -18.37 -17.48
N LEU A 423 1.09 -19.11 -17.28
CA LEU A 423 1.98 -18.96 -16.12
C LEU A 423 3.18 -18.08 -16.50
N LEU A 424 3.47 -17.08 -15.67
CA LEU A 424 4.65 -16.23 -15.77
C LEU A 424 5.52 -16.39 -14.51
N PRO A 425 6.57 -17.22 -14.57
CA PRO A 425 7.51 -17.38 -13.46
C PRO A 425 8.23 -16.08 -13.11
N TYR A 426 8.46 -15.84 -11.82
CA TYR A 426 9.33 -14.76 -11.35
C TYR A 426 10.15 -15.17 -10.11
N ARG A 427 11.29 -14.50 -9.90
CA ARG A 427 12.15 -14.70 -8.73
C ARG A 427 11.94 -13.60 -7.68
N ASP A 428 12.42 -12.40 -7.97
CA ASP A 428 12.33 -11.24 -7.06
C ASP A 428 11.28 -10.21 -7.50
N ALA A 429 10.99 -10.17 -8.81
CA ALA A 429 10.14 -9.14 -9.41
C ALA A 429 9.41 -9.69 -10.64
N VAL A 430 8.13 -9.37 -10.80
CA VAL A 430 7.34 -9.77 -11.98
C VAL A 430 7.92 -9.08 -13.24
N PRO A 431 8.32 -9.83 -14.29
CA PRO A 431 8.94 -9.23 -15.46
C PRO A 431 7.87 -8.58 -16.36
N LEU A 432 7.98 -7.26 -16.56
CA LEU A 432 6.94 -6.45 -17.22
C LEU A 432 6.77 -6.75 -18.71
N GLN A 433 7.87 -6.81 -19.45
CA GLN A 433 7.80 -7.05 -20.90
C GLN A 433 7.20 -8.44 -21.20
N PRO A 434 7.67 -9.54 -20.56
CA PRO A 434 7.02 -10.84 -20.71
C PRO A 434 5.55 -10.86 -20.28
N LEU A 435 5.15 -10.10 -19.25
CA LEU A 435 3.75 -9.98 -18.85
C LEU A 435 2.89 -9.37 -19.97
N LEU A 436 3.38 -8.29 -20.58
CA LEU A 436 2.68 -7.63 -21.69
C LEU A 436 2.65 -8.50 -22.94
N ASP A 437 3.77 -9.16 -23.27
CA ASP A 437 3.86 -10.06 -24.42
C ASP A 437 2.88 -11.23 -24.29
N LEU A 438 2.79 -11.79 -23.08
CA LEU A 438 1.88 -12.89 -22.78
C LEU A 438 0.41 -12.44 -22.77
N ALA A 439 0.11 -11.24 -22.26
CA ALA A 439 -1.22 -10.65 -22.37
C ALA A 439 -1.62 -10.41 -23.83
N GLU A 440 -0.71 -9.93 -24.68
CA GLU A 440 -0.98 -9.72 -26.10
C GLU A 440 -1.13 -11.05 -26.85
N ALA A 441 -0.28 -12.04 -26.58
CA ALA A 441 -0.32 -13.33 -27.27
C ALA A 441 -1.61 -14.13 -27.01
N HIS A 442 -2.13 -14.08 -25.78
CA HIS A 442 -3.30 -14.87 -25.38
C HIS A 442 -4.62 -14.09 -25.44
N PHE A 443 -4.58 -12.78 -25.17
CA PHE A 443 -5.79 -11.97 -24.99
C PHE A 443 -5.79 -10.70 -25.84
N GLY A 444 -4.76 -10.51 -26.68
CA GLY A 444 -4.71 -9.45 -27.67
C GLY A 444 -5.75 -9.64 -28.76
N ASP A 445 -6.02 -8.55 -29.46
CA ASP A 445 -7.03 -8.46 -30.50
C ASP A 445 -6.46 -7.84 -31.78
N PHE A 446 -5.14 -8.00 -31.99
CA PHE A 446 -4.39 -7.45 -33.11
C PHE A 446 -5.14 -7.64 -34.45
N ALA A 447 -5.51 -8.86 -34.80
CA ALA A 447 -6.22 -9.14 -36.06
C ALA A 447 -7.59 -8.44 -36.18
N ALA A 448 -8.29 -8.23 -35.06
CA ALA A 448 -9.56 -7.50 -35.07
C ALA A 448 -9.32 -5.99 -35.20
N ARG A 449 -8.32 -5.45 -34.48
CA ARG A 449 -7.92 -4.04 -34.54
C ARG A 449 -7.44 -3.66 -35.94
N THR A 450 -6.64 -4.51 -36.58
CA THR A 450 -5.98 -4.19 -37.85
C THR A 450 -6.78 -4.58 -39.09
N ARG A 451 -7.98 -5.15 -38.95
CA ARG A 451 -8.80 -5.66 -40.07
C ARG A 451 -8.99 -4.64 -41.19
N ASP A 452 -9.35 -3.41 -40.85
CA ASP A 452 -9.61 -2.32 -41.81
C ASP A 452 -8.48 -1.28 -41.83
N ALA A 453 -7.27 -1.67 -41.38
CA ALA A 453 -6.15 -0.76 -41.23
C ALA A 453 -5.79 -0.04 -42.54
N GLY A 454 -5.83 -0.74 -43.68
CA GLY A 454 -5.55 -0.13 -44.99
C GLY A 454 -6.56 0.97 -45.38
N GLN A 455 -7.85 0.77 -45.10
CA GLN A 455 -8.88 1.78 -45.40
C GLN A 455 -8.73 3.02 -44.51
N ARG A 456 -8.48 2.81 -43.21
CA ARG A 456 -8.24 3.89 -42.26
C ARG A 456 -6.93 4.63 -42.55
N LEU A 457 -5.88 3.92 -42.93
CA LEU A 457 -4.63 4.52 -43.38
C LEU A 457 -4.85 5.45 -44.57
N ALA A 458 -5.58 4.98 -45.59
CA ALA A 458 -5.88 5.79 -46.76
C ALA A 458 -6.75 7.02 -46.42
N ALA A 459 -7.70 6.89 -45.48
CA ALA A 459 -8.47 8.02 -44.97
C ALA A 459 -7.60 9.04 -44.23
N ALA A 460 -6.76 8.58 -43.30
CA ALA A 460 -5.84 9.43 -42.55
C ALA A 460 -4.87 10.19 -43.47
N CYS A 461 -4.36 9.53 -44.51
CA CYS A 461 -3.53 10.18 -45.52
C CYS A 461 -4.28 11.25 -46.32
N ARG A 462 -5.57 11.05 -46.65
CA ARG A 462 -6.39 12.08 -47.32
C ARG A 462 -6.70 13.27 -46.42
N GLU A 463 -6.93 13.02 -45.14
CA GLU A 463 -7.28 14.05 -44.15
C GLU A 463 -6.06 14.85 -43.68
N ALA A 464 -4.85 14.29 -43.80
CA ALA A 464 -3.59 14.96 -43.53
C ALA A 464 -3.25 15.99 -44.63
N ALA A 465 -4.02 17.10 -44.68
CA ALA A 465 -3.90 18.15 -45.69
C ALA A 465 -2.50 18.77 -45.81
N GLY A 466 -1.71 18.75 -44.73
CA GLY A 466 -0.32 19.21 -44.70
C GLY A 466 0.71 18.18 -45.20
N GLY A 467 0.30 16.96 -45.57
CA GLY A 467 1.19 15.91 -46.06
C GLY A 467 2.12 15.29 -45.02
N TRP A 468 1.84 15.46 -43.72
CA TRP A 468 2.56 14.79 -42.63
C TRP A 468 1.58 13.97 -41.78
N LEU A 469 1.93 12.72 -41.51
CA LEU A 469 1.23 11.86 -40.56
C LEU A 469 2.24 11.36 -39.53
N SER A 470 2.11 11.81 -38.27
CA SER A 470 3.03 11.41 -37.19
C SER A 470 2.93 9.90 -36.91
N LEU A 471 3.96 9.33 -36.27
CA LEU A 471 3.95 7.93 -35.84
C LEU A 471 2.75 7.60 -34.93
N GLU A 472 2.32 8.54 -34.08
CA GLU A 472 1.16 8.38 -33.20
C GLU A 472 -0.14 8.30 -34.00
N ALA A 473 -0.38 9.27 -34.90
CA ALA A 473 -1.55 9.27 -35.77
C ALA A 473 -1.57 8.06 -36.72
N LEU A 474 -0.40 7.64 -37.20
CA LEU A 474 -0.23 6.43 -37.99
C LEU A 474 -0.58 5.18 -37.17
N ALA A 475 -0.06 5.06 -35.96
CA ALA A 475 -0.38 3.94 -35.06
C ALA A 475 -1.87 3.89 -34.76
N GLU A 476 -2.50 5.04 -34.49
CA GLU A 476 -3.95 5.14 -34.28
C GLU A 476 -4.75 4.69 -35.51
N ALA A 477 -4.43 5.20 -36.70
CA ALA A 477 -5.09 4.83 -37.95
C ALA A 477 -4.99 3.32 -38.22
N LEU A 478 -3.82 2.73 -37.96
CA LEU A 478 -3.59 1.29 -38.12
C LEU A 478 -4.18 0.46 -36.97
N GLY A 479 -4.64 1.09 -35.89
CA GLY A 479 -5.08 0.40 -34.68
C GLY A 479 -3.95 -0.34 -33.98
N CYS A 480 -2.72 0.19 -34.03
CA CYS A 480 -1.50 -0.37 -33.46
C CYS A 480 -1.11 0.31 -32.15
N HIS A 481 -0.44 -0.41 -31.25
CA HIS A 481 0.03 0.10 -29.96
C HIS A 481 1.54 0.06 -29.78
N THR A 482 2.26 -0.60 -30.69
CA THR A 482 3.73 -0.63 -30.67
C THR A 482 4.31 -0.31 -32.05
N PRO A 483 5.54 0.22 -32.13
CA PRO A 483 6.22 0.44 -33.42
C PRO A 483 6.37 -0.87 -34.23
N GLY A 484 6.55 -2.01 -33.56
CA GLY A 484 6.63 -3.31 -34.21
C GLY A 484 5.31 -3.73 -34.87
N GLU A 485 4.17 -3.43 -34.23
CA GLU A 485 2.85 -3.62 -34.84
C GLU A 485 2.67 -2.76 -36.10
N VAL A 486 3.06 -1.48 -36.04
CA VAL A 486 3.00 -0.58 -37.20
C VAL A 486 3.78 -1.15 -38.39
N GLN A 487 5.02 -1.60 -38.17
CA GLN A 487 5.83 -2.19 -39.23
C GLN A 487 5.20 -3.48 -39.80
N ARG A 488 4.67 -4.34 -38.93
CA ARG A 488 3.99 -5.57 -39.36
C ARG A 488 2.75 -5.27 -40.22
N VAL A 489 1.95 -4.27 -39.84
CA VAL A 489 0.76 -3.90 -40.60
C VAL A 489 1.13 -3.25 -41.93
N LEU A 490 2.15 -2.38 -41.97
CA LEU A 490 2.60 -1.74 -43.19
C LEU A 490 3.22 -2.72 -44.21
N GLN A 491 3.81 -3.83 -43.74
CA GLN A 491 4.24 -4.93 -44.62
C GLN A 491 3.06 -5.62 -45.31
N ALA A 492 1.90 -5.70 -44.65
CA ALA A 492 0.68 -6.30 -45.21
C ALA A 492 -0.17 -5.30 -46.00
N HIS A 493 -0.10 -4.02 -45.65
CA HIS A 493 -0.85 -2.92 -46.25
C HIS A 493 0.12 -1.79 -46.62
N PRO A 494 0.64 -1.77 -47.87
CA PRO A 494 1.60 -0.75 -48.28
C PRO A 494 0.99 0.65 -48.18
N VAL A 495 1.86 1.63 -47.96
CA VAL A 495 1.47 3.04 -47.89
C VAL A 495 0.81 3.48 -49.21
N PRO A 496 -0.16 4.41 -49.17
CA PRO A 496 -0.80 4.92 -50.38
C PRO A 496 0.21 5.50 -51.39
N GLU A 497 -0.14 5.47 -52.68
CA GLU A 497 0.72 5.96 -53.75
C GLU A 497 1.21 7.40 -53.48
N GLY A 498 2.50 7.62 -53.66
CA GLY A 498 3.14 8.91 -53.40
C GLY A 498 3.42 9.22 -51.92
N TRP A 499 3.05 8.37 -50.96
CA TRP A 499 3.47 8.50 -49.56
C TRP A 499 4.75 7.72 -49.30
N LEU A 500 5.64 8.28 -48.47
CA LEU A 500 6.89 7.66 -48.05
C LEU A 500 6.86 7.40 -46.54
N GLN A 501 7.39 6.26 -46.13
CA GLN A 501 7.58 5.95 -44.73
C GLN A 501 8.90 6.54 -44.24
N ILE A 502 8.83 7.38 -43.20
CA ILE A 502 10.02 7.90 -42.52
C ILE A 502 10.29 7.00 -41.31
N PRO A 503 11.42 6.27 -41.28
CA PRO A 503 11.70 5.29 -40.23
C PRO A 503 11.59 5.88 -38.82
N GLY A 504 10.76 5.26 -37.98
CA GLY A 504 10.55 5.68 -36.59
C GLY A 504 9.83 7.01 -36.39
N ALA A 505 9.35 7.66 -37.46
CA ALA A 505 8.81 9.03 -37.38
C ALA A 505 7.36 9.17 -37.88
N GLY A 506 6.99 8.48 -38.97
CA GLY A 506 5.65 8.63 -39.55
C GLY A 506 5.62 8.44 -41.06
N LEU A 507 4.65 9.07 -41.73
CA LEU A 507 4.54 9.10 -43.19
C LEU A 507 4.60 10.53 -43.74
N CYS A 508 5.26 10.68 -44.88
CA CYS A 508 5.38 11.93 -45.61
C CYS A 508 4.70 11.81 -46.98
N GLY A 509 3.69 12.65 -47.22
CA GLY A 509 2.94 12.74 -48.46
C GLY A 509 3.60 13.65 -49.51
N PRO A 510 3.12 13.58 -50.77
CA PRO A 510 3.74 14.28 -51.89
C PRO A 510 3.66 15.81 -51.76
N THR A 511 2.57 16.34 -51.20
CA THR A 511 2.36 17.78 -50.99
C THR A 511 3.44 18.38 -50.10
N LEU A 512 3.80 17.69 -49.01
CA LEU A 512 4.83 18.16 -48.09
C LEU A 512 6.21 18.13 -48.73
N ARG A 513 6.53 17.05 -49.45
CA ARG A 513 7.82 16.93 -50.14
C ARG A 513 8.00 18.02 -51.19
N ALA A 514 6.95 18.31 -51.96
CA ALA A 514 6.97 19.40 -52.93
C ALA A 514 7.18 20.77 -52.26
N ALA A 515 6.46 21.03 -51.17
CA ALA A 515 6.60 22.28 -50.40
C ALA A 515 8.01 22.45 -49.82
N LEU A 516 8.60 21.38 -49.27
CA LEU A 516 9.98 21.37 -48.77
C LEU A 516 10.98 21.60 -49.89
N ALA A 517 10.87 20.87 -51.00
CA ALA A 517 11.75 21.04 -52.15
C ALA A 517 11.70 22.48 -52.71
N GLU A 518 10.51 23.06 -52.85
CA GLU A 518 10.33 24.43 -53.34
C GLU A 518 10.88 25.47 -52.36
N ALA A 519 10.65 25.31 -51.05
CA ALA A 519 11.18 26.21 -50.03
C ALA A 519 12.72 26.19 -49.98
N LEU A 520 13.31 24.99 -50.01
CA LEU A 520 14.76 24.80 -50.02
C LEU A 520 15.39 25.35 -51.30
N ALA A 521 14.79 25.08 -52.47
CA ALA A 521 15.26 25.61 -53.75
C ALA A 521 15.21 27.15 -53.79
N ARG A 522 14.12 27.75 -53.30
CA ARG A 522 14.00 29.22 -53.18
C ARG A 522 15.05 29.82 -52.25
N TYR A 523 15.31 29.17 -51.11
CA TYR A 523 16.33 29.60 -50.19
C TYR A 523 17.72 29.61 -50.85
N TRP A 524 18.14 28.49 -51.48
CA TRP A 524 19.46 28.42 -52.11
C TRP A 524 19.59 29.30 -53.36
N ALA A 525 18.50 29.57 -54.07
CA ALA A 525 18.50 30.55 -55.16
C ALA A 525 18.83 31.98 -54.66
N ALA A 526 18.43 32.32 -53.43
CA ALA A 526 18.70 33.62 -52.82
C ALA A 526 20.04 33.67 -52.05
N ALA A 527 20.37 32.62 -51.29
CA ALA A 527 21.52 32.58 -50.39
C ALA A 527 22.81 32.05 -51.05
N GLY A 528 22.69 31.37 -52.19
CA GLY A 528 23.82 30.79 -52.93
C GLY A 528 24.04 29.29 -52.65
N PRO A 529 24.75 28.58 -53.57
CA PRO A 529 24.87 27.12 -53.58
C PRO A 529 25.79 26.54 -52.49
N THR A 530 26.41 27.37 -51.67
CA THR A 530 27.25 26.95 -50.54
C THR A 530 26.56 27.14 -49.19
N ALA A 531 25.40 27.81 -49.14
CA ALA A 531 24.69 28.08 -47.90
C ALA A 531 24.21 26.78 -47.22
N ARG A 532 24.29 26.75 -45.89
CA ARG A 532 23.81 25.67 -45.03
C ARG A 532 22.65 26.17 -44.19
N LEU A 533 21.75 25.26 -43.83
CA LEU A 533 20.60 25.53 -42.97
C LEU A 533 20.66 24.62 -41.76
N THR A 534 20.38 25.15 -40.57
CA THR A 534 20.06 24.30 -39.41
C THR A 534 18.65 23.73 -39.55
N LEU A 535 18.34 22.67 -38.81
CA LEU A 535 16.97 22.14 -38.76
C LEU A 535 15.94 23.18 -38.26
N THR A 536 16.36 24.10 -37.39
CA THR A 536 15.53 25.23 -36.96
C THR A 536 15.22 26.18 -38.12
N ASP A 537 16.21 26.48 -38.97
CA ASP A 537 16.00 27.33 -40.14
C ASP A 537 15.07 26.66 -41.15
N VAL A 538 15.20 25.34 -41.36
CA VAL A 538 14.29 24.57 -42.23
C VAL A 538 12.84 24.70 -41.77
N ARG A 539 12.59 24.61 -40.46
CA ARG A 539 11.24 24.82 -39.90
C ARG A 539 10.73 26.24 -40.17
N ALA A 540 11.61 27.23 -40.09
CA ALA A 540 11.26 28.63 -40.34
C ALA A 540 10.93 28.93 -41.82
N LEU A 541 11.41 28.12 -42.77
CA LEU A 541 11.12 28.29 -44.21
C LEU A 541 9.66 27.98 -44.59
N LEU A 542 8.94 27.21 -43.76
CA LEU A 542 7.57 26.77 -44.03
C LEU A 542 6.63 27.08 -42.85
N PRO A 543 6.37 28.37 -42.55
CA PRO A 543 5.47 28.75 -41.48
C PRO A 543 4.05 28.25 -41.78
N GLY A 544 3.46 27.50 -40.84
CA GLY A 544 2.11 26.95 -40.96
C GLY A 544 2.01 25.56 -41.61
N VAL A 545 3.14 24.96 -42.02
CA VAL A 545 3.19 23.56 -42.45
C VAL A 545 3.57 22.67 -41.28
N THR A 546 2.82 21.59 -41.05
CA THR A 546 3.12 20.62 -39.99
C THR A 546 4.34 19.78 -40.38
N LEU A 547 5.44 19.95 -39.63
CA LEU A 547 6.68 19.19 -39.77
C LEU A 547 6.86 18.23 -38.58
N PRO A 548 7.72 17.19 -38.70
CA PRO A 548 8.02 16.29 -37.59
C PRO A 548 8.52 17.06 -36.36
N GLU A 549 8.04 16.74 -35.15
CA GLU A 549 8.37 17.51 -33.95
C GLU A 549 9.84 17.35 -33.51
N THR A 550 10.41 16.15 -33.71
CA THR A 550 11.78 15.85 -33.31
C THR A 550 12.76 16.13 -34.45
N ASP A 551 13.95 16.61 -34.09
CA ASP A 551 15.03 16.88 -35.05
C ASP A 551 15.51 15.61 -35.75
N THR A 552 15.54 14.48 -35.04
CA THR A 552 15.85 13.18 -35.63
C THR A 552 14.85 12.77 -36.72
N ALA A 553 13.55 13.01 -36.50
CA ALA A 553 12.52 12.71 -37.48
C ALA A 553 12.58 13.66 -38.69
N LEU A 554 12.86 14.95 -38.45
CA LEU A 554 13.02 15.93 -39.53
C LEU A 554 14.26 15.63 -40.38
N ALA A 555 15.39 15.30 -39.74
CA ALA A 555 16.60 14.88 -40.46
C ALA A 555 16.39 13.60 -41.29
N ALA A 556 15.69 12.60 -40.73
CA ALA A 556 15.33 11.39 -41.47
C ALA A 556 14.45 11.71 -42.68
N LEU A 557 13.45 12.60 -42.52
CA LEU A 557 12.61 13.05 -43.64
C LEU A 557 13.44 13.72 -44.74
N LEU A 558 14.34 14.63 -44.37
CA LEU A 558 15.17 15.37 -45.32
C LEU A 558 16.16 14.47 -46.07
N THR A 559 16.61 13.38 -45.42
CA THR A 559 17.49 12.38 -46.06
C THR A 559 16.80 11.66 -47.21
N GLU A 560 15.47 11.53 -47.16
CA GLU A 560 14.66 10.93 -48.22
C GLU A 560 14.29 11.91 -49.36
N LEU A 561 14.75 13.16 -49.30
CA LEU A 561 14.49 14.16 -50.34
C LEU A 561 15.71 14.32 -51.27
N ASP A 562 15.51 14.13 -52.57
CA ASP A 562 16.53 14.42 -53.60
C ASP A 562 16.89 15.93 -53.68
N ALA A 563 16.07 16.79 -53.08
CA ALA A 563 16.23 18.23 -53.11
C ALA A 563 17.32 18.75 -52.17
N CYS A 564 17.88 17.92 -51.28
CA CYS A 564 18.90 18.34 -50.32
C CYS A 564 19.82 17.20 -49.89
N ALA A 565 20.93 17.55 -49.25
CA ALA A 565 21.81 16.61 -48.55
C ALA A 565 21.86 16.94 -47.07
N VAL A 566 21.67 15.94 -46.21
CA VAL A 566 21.81 16.08 -44.76
C VAL A 566 23.27 15.82 -44.37
N VAL A 567 23.91 16.81 -43.75
CA VAL A 567 25.32 16.77 -43.37
C VAL A 567 25.43 16.83 -41.85
N HIS A 568 26.26 15.96 -41.28
CA HIS A 568 26.52 15.94 -39.84
C HIS A 568 27.88 16.62 -39.61
N SER A 569 27.85 17.85 -39.10
CA SER A 569 29.08 18.60 -38.78
C SER A 569 29.72 18.11 -37.48
N ASN A 570 28.92 17.58 -36.54
CA ASN A 570 29.37 16.79 -35.38
C ASN A 570 28.24 15.86 -34.88
N LEU A 571 28.41 15.24 -33.71
CA LEU A 571 27.46 14.29 -33.12
C LEU A 571 26.09 14.90 -32.74
N PHE A 572 25.99 16.23 -32.67
CA PHE A 572 24.82 16.96 -32.18
C PHE A 572 24.26 17.98 -33.19
N GLU A 573 25.01 18.34 -34.23
CA GLU A 573 24.61 19.34 -35.22
C GLU A 573 24.35 18.70 -36.58
N VAL A 574 23.12 18.88 -37.05
CA VAL A 574 22.64 18.45 -38.36
C VAL A 574 22.41 19.70 -39.19
N GLU A 575 23.09 19.77 -40.33
CA GLU A 575 22.96 20.82 -41.32
C GLU A 575 22.34 20.28 -42.62
N VAL A 576 21.64 21.15 -43.34
CA VAL A 576 21.05 20.85 -44.64
C VAL A 576 21.80 21.64 -45.71
N ALA A 577 22.31 20.91 -46.69
CA ALA A 577 23.08 21.41 -47.82
C ALA A 577 22.29 21.23 -49.14
N PRO A 578 22.57 22.03 -50.18
CA PRO A 578 22.03 21.77 -51.50
C PRO A 578 22.55 20.43 -52.05
N PRO A 579 21.80 19.80 -52.97
CA PRO A 579 22.17 18.50 -53.52
C PRO A 579 23.50 18.62 -54.27
N ALA A 580 24.36 17.60 -54.15
CA ALA A 580 25.64 17.59 -54.84
C ALA A 580 25.41 17.66 -56.37
N ALA A 581 26.09 18.56 -57.06
CA ALA A 581 26.02 18.64 -58.52
C ALA A 581 26.44 17.29 -59.14
N PRO A 582 25.76 16.77 -60.17
CA PRO A 582 26.16 15.54 -60.82
C PRO A 582 27.58 15.71 -61.37
N ALA A 583 28.47 14.77 -61.04
CA ALA A 583 29.82 14.75 -61.54
C ALA A 583 29.79 14.71 -63.08
N VAL A 584 30.23 15.80 -63.73
CA VAL A 584 30.40 15.84 -65.18
C VAL A 584 31.48 14.84 -65.54
N ALA A 585 31.11 13.77 -66.25
CA ALA A 585 32.03 12.80 -66.79
C ALA A 585 32.99 13.50 -67.76
N SER A 586 34.22 13.77 -67.32
CA SER A 586 35.31 14.18 -68.19
C SER A 586 35.71 12.98 -69.05
N GLY A 587 35.19 12.93 -70.27
CA GLY A 587 35.65 12.01 -71.30
C GLY A 587 37.11 12.30 -71.64
N SER A 588 38.01 11.46 -71.16
CA SER A 588 39.39 11.40 -71.65
C SER A 588 39.42 10.63 -72.96
N ALA A 589 39.42 11.35 -74.08
CA ALA A 589 39.99 10.84 -75.31
C ALA A 589 41.51 10.91 -75.20
N SER A 590 42.20 9.78 -75.32
CA SER A 590 43.55 9.74 -75.91
C SER A 590 43.77 8.35 -76.51
N THR A 591 44.08 8.37 -77.81
CA THR A 591 45.00 7.46 -78.49
C THR A 591 46.35 7.39 -77.79
#